data_AF-A0A4U7N737-F1
#
_entry.id   AF-A0A4U7N737-F1
#
_cell.length_a   1.000
_cell.length_b   1.000
_cell.length_c   1.000
_cell.angle_alpha   90.00
_cell.angle_beta   90.00
_cell.angle_gamma   90.00
#
_symmetry.space_group_name_H-M   'P 1'
#
loop_
_entity.id
_entity.type
_entity.pdbx_description
1 polymer ?
#
loop_
_entity_poly.entity_id
_entity_poly.type
_entity_poly.pdbx_seq_one_letter_code
_entity_poly.pdbx_strand_id
1 'polypeptide(L)'
;MSDPDIYQEWAHLRSQIEHEDGLVNQRLLWMLAFSGFLFASYGYTLTAEASLVAKMTDCAECIEASAEAAESIRTLRISISIAGACIGFAALLGATAANCAIVTAVSAFPTHRVHGFYANPIGAGAAHKFGFLSGLAFPSVTVGVWMFLALVQLDVDKFLSVLISTGTCAVLILVSYFAIANIPSINSATTNSQSNEGKDV
;
A
#
# COMPACT_ATOMS: atom_id res chain seq x y z
N MET A 1 20.02 0.04 38.85
CA MET A 1 21.02 0.82 38.10
C MET A 1 20.70 0.55 36.65
N SER A 2 19.99 1.46 36.00
CA SER A 2 19.62 1.29 34.59
C SER A 2 20.87 1.50 33.74
N ASP A 3 21.17 0.54 32.88
CA ASP A 3 22.33 0.60 31.99
C ASP A 3 22.13 1.81 31.05
N PRO A 4 23.02 2.82 31.06
CA PRO A 4 22.87 4.00 30.20
C PRO A 4 22.76 3.65 28.72
N ASP A 5 23.34 2.51 28.32
CA ASP A 5 23.33 1.99 26.96
C ASP A 5 21.92 1.60 26.49
N ILE A 6 21.06 1.07 27.38
CA ILE A 6 19.70 0.62 27.01
C ILE A 6 18.80 1.81 26.62
N TYR A 7 18.97 2.97 27.28
CA TYR A 7 18.21 4.16 26.91
C TYR A 7 18.62 4.70 25.54
N GLN A 8 19.91 4.64 25.23
CA GLN A 8 20.44 5.09 23.94
C GLN A 8 20.01 4.14 22.81
N GLU A 9 20.06 2.82 23.04
CA GLU A 9 19.52 1.82 22.11
C GLU A 9 18.02 2.00 21.87
N TRP A 10 17.24 2.23 22.94
CA TRP A 10 15.80 2.47 22.82
C TRP A 10 15.50 3.76 22.07
N ALA A 11 16.22 4.85 22.35
CA ALA A 11 16.06 6.11 21.65
C ALA A 11 16.39 5.98 20.16
N HIS A 12 17.43 5.21 19.82
CA HIS A 12 17.77 4.90 18.43
C HIS A 12 16.68 4.09 17.74
N LEU A 13 16.18 3.02 18.38
CA LEU A 13 15.07 2.23 17.85
C LEU A 13 13.81 3.07 17.63
N ARG A 14 13.47 3.92 18.61
CA ARG A 14 12.34 4.83 18.55
C ARG A 14 12.46 5.80 17.37
N SER A 15 13.64 6.40 17.21
CA SER A 15 13.93 7.30 16.09
C SER A 15 13.84 6.59 14.74
N GLN A 16 14.27 5.33 14.66
CA GLN A 16 14.16 4.53 13.44
C GLN A 16 12.70 4.21 13.10
N ILE A 17 11.88 3.83 14.09
CA ILE A 17 10.44 3.59 13.89
C ILE A 17 9.74 4.87 13.40
N GLU A 18 10.01 6.01 14.05
CA GLU A 18 9.42 7.30 13.67
C GLU A 18 9.85 7.73 12.25
N HIS A 19 11.08 7.41 11.85
CA HIS A 19 11.55 7.63 10.49
C HIS A 19 10.79 6.78 9.47
N GLU A 20 10.64 5.48 9.71
CA GLU A 20 9.93 4.56 8.81
C GLU A 20 8.44 4.89 8.72
N ASP A 21 7.78 5.18 9.84
CA ASP A 21 6.39 5.64 9.86
C ASP A 21 6.22 6.95 9.07
N GLY A 22 7.19 7.87 9.20
CA GLY A 22 7.25 9.10 8.42
C GLY A 22 7.33 8.84 6.91
N LEU A 23 8.15 7.86 6.49
CA LEU A 23 8.26 7.43 5.10
C LEU A 23 6.95 6.82 4.57
N VAL A 24 6.27 5.99 5.36
CA VAL A 24 4.96 5.44 5.00
C VAL A 24 3.96 6.57 4.81
N ASN A 25 3.85 7.48 5.78
CA ASN A 25 2.91 8.59 5.72
C ASN A 25 3.17 9.49 4.49
N GLN A 26 4.43 9.82 4.22
CA GLN A 26 4.80 10.61 3.04
C GLN A 26 4.40 9.92 1.72
N ARG A 27 4.61 8.59 1.62
CA ARG A 27 4.22 7.80 0.44
C ARG A 27 2.70 7.76 0.28
N LEU A 28 1.95 7.59 1.36
CA LEU A 28 0.48 7.61 1.33
C LEU A 28 -0.06 8.99 0.93
N LEU A 29 0.56 10.07 1.40
CA LEU A 29 0.20 11.44 1.00
C LEU A 29 0.44 11.68 -0.49
N TRP A 30 1.59 11.25 -1.03
CA TRP A 30 1.85 11.33 -2.47
C TRP A 30 0.86 10.50 -3.28
N MET A 31 0.58 9.27 -2.85
CA MET A 31 -0.41 8.41 -3.49
C MET A 31 -1.80 9.07 -3.53
N LEU A 32 -2.23 9.69 -2.43
CA LEU A 32 -3.49 10.42 -2.34
C LEU A 32 -3.50 11.63 -3.29
N ALA A 33 -2.44 12.42 -3.31
CA ALA A 33 -2.31 13.59 -4.18
C ALA A 33 -2.40 13.21 -5.66
N PHE A 34 -1.65 12.17 -6.08
CA PHE A 34 -1.73 11.66 -7.44
C PHE A 34 -3.09 11.06 -7.76
N SER A 35 -3.71 10.34 -6.83
CA SER A 35 -5.06 9.79 -7.03
C SER A 35 -6.07 10.92 -7.23
N GLY A 36 -6.00 12.00 -6.44
CA GLY A 36 -6.85 13.18 -6.61
C GLY A 36 -6.67 13.84 -7.97
N PHE A 37 -5.43 13.99 -8.44
CA PHE A 37 -5.13 14.48 -9.78
C PHE A 37 -5.73 13.57 -10.87
N LEU A 38 -5.50 12.26 -10.78
CA LEU A 38 -6.01 11.29 -11.75
C LEU A 38 -7.54 11.24 -11.77
N PHE A 39 -8.21 11.37 -10.62
CA PHE A 39 -9.67 11.46 -10.57
C PHE A 39 -10.20 12.73 -11.23
N ALA A 40 -9.51 13.87 -11.05
CA ALA A 40 -9.86 15.11 -11.74
C ALA A 40 -9.70 14.95 -13.26
N SER A 41 -8.59 14.35 -13.72
CA SER A 41 -8.36 14.03 -15.13
C SER A 41 -9.43 13.08 -15.68
N TYR A 42 -9.76 12.02 -14.93
CA TYR A 42 -10.81 11.07 -15.31
C TYR A 42 -12.18 11.77 -15.41
N GLY A 43 -12.53 12.63 -14.46
CA GLY A 43 -13.74 13.46 -14.52
C GLY A 43 -13.80 14.33 -15.76
N TYR A 44 -12.69 14.96 -16.14
CA TYR A 44 -12.61 15.74 -17.38
C TYR A 44 -12.88 14.89 -18.62
N THR A 45 -12.38 13.65 -18.67
CA THR A 45 -12.69 12.73 -19.78
C THR A 45 -14.17 12.35 -19.85
N LEU A 46 -14.88 12.27 -18.72
CA LEU A 46 -16.34 12.05 -18.68
C LEU A 46 -17.09 13.25 -19.27
N THR A 47 -16.68 14.47 -18.92
CA THR A 47 -17.26 15.69 -19.49
C THR A 47 -17.02 15.81 -20.99
N ALA A 48 -15.83 15.40 -21.47
CA ALA A 48 -15.51 15.37 -22.89
C ALA A 48 -16.41 14.39 -23.66
N GLU A 49 -16.63 13.18 -23.13
CA GLU A 49 -17.56 12.21 -23.73
C GLU A 49 -19.00 12.72 -23.76
N ALA A 50 -19.49 13.30 -22.66
CA ALA A 50 -20.85 13.86 -22.62
C ALA A 50 -21.05 14.97 -23.67
N SER A 51 -20.02 15.78 -23.92
CA SER A 51 -20.02 16.83 -24.94
C SER A 51 -20.00 16.27 -26.36
N LEU A 52 -19.38 15.11 -26.58
CA LEU A 52 -19.37 14.41 -27.87
C LEU A 52 -20.73 13.80 -28.18
N VAL A 53 -21.36 13.14 -27.20
CA VAL A 53 -22.70 12.54 -27.35
C VAL A 53 -23.72 13.61 -27.73
N ALA A 54 -23.64 14.80 -27.15
CA ALA A 54 -24.51 15.93 -27.50
C ALA A 54 -24.37 16.42 -28.95
N LYS A 55 -23.22 16.18 -29.61
CA LYS A 55 -22.95 16.58 -30.99
C LYS A 55 -23.29 15.50 -32.03
N MET A 56 -23.51 14.25 -31.60
CA MET A 56 -23.83 13.13 -32.51
C MET A 56 -25.22 13.24 -33.17
N THR A 57 -26.12 14.09 -32.65
CA THR A 57 -27.49 14.21 -33.14
C THR A 57 -27.67 14.99 -34.45
N ASP A 58 -26.65 15.72 -34.93
CA ASP A 58 -26.87 16.75 -35.97
C ASP A 58 -26.39 16.41 -37.40
N CYS A 59 -25.56 15.37 -37.64
CA CYS A 59 -25.14 14.99 -39.01
C CYS A 59 -24.48 13.61 -39.07
N ALA A 60 -24.60 12.90 -40.20
CA ALA A 60 -23.99 11.59 -40.44
C ALA A 60 -22.44 11.64 -40.50
N GLU A 61 -21.84 12.69 -41.05
CA GLU A 61 -20.38 12.87 -41.09
C GLU A 61 -19.80 13.15 -39.69
N CYS A 62 -20.62 13.70 -38.79
CA CYS A 62 -20.26 13.88 -37.38
C CYS A 62 -20.24 12.56 -36.59
N ILE A 63 -20.92 11.51 -37.06
CA ILE A 63 -20.96 10.20 -36.38
C ILE A 63 -19.60 9.49 -36.49
N GLU A 64 -18.95 9.55 -37.65
CA GLU A 64 -17.66 8.89 -37.87
C GLU A 64 -16.53 9.58 -37.07
N ALA A 65 -16.44 10.92 -37.17
CA ALA A 65 -15.46 11.69 -36.41
C ALA A 65 -15.65 11.61 -34.88
N SER A 66 -16.89 11.43 -34.42
CA SER A 66 -17.17 11.28 -32.99
C SER A 66 -16.89 9.87 -32.46
N ALA A 67 -16.96 8.84 -33.31
CA ALA A 67 -16.55 7.48 -32.95
C ALA A 67 -15.03 7.40 -32.69
N GLU A 68 -14.21 8.01 -33.55
CA GLU A 68 -12.76 8.09 -33.37
C GLU A 68 -12.38 8.83 -32.07
N ALA A 69 -13.05 9.95 -31.81
CA ALA A 69 -12.86 10.71 -30.58
C ALA A 69 -13.25 9.91 -29.33
N ALA A 70 -14.33 9.12 -29.39
CA ALA A 70 -14.77 8.26 -28.29
C ALA A 70 -13.74 7.16 -27.98
N GLU A 71 -13.14 6.55 -29.00
CA GLU A 71 -12.09 5.54 -28.83
C GLU A 71 -10.82 6.13 -28.18
N SER A 72 -10.42 7.33 -28.59
CA SER A 72 -9.30 8.05 -27.98
C SER A 72 -9.54 8.35 -26.49
N ILE A 73 -10.76 8.80 -26.14
CA ILE A 73 -11.16 9.03 -24.74
C ILE A 73 -11.14 7.73 -23.93
N ARG A 74 -11.64 6.63 -24.49
CA ARG A 74 -11.61 5.31 -23.84
C ARG A 74 -10.16 4.88 -23.55
N THR A 75 -9.27 5.03 -24.52
CA THR A 75 -7.84 4.72 -24.37
C THR A 75 -7.17 5.55 -23.28
N LEU A 76 -7.49 6.85 -23.23
CA LEU A 76 -7.01 7.75 -22.18
C LEU A 76 -7.50 7.35 -20.78
N ARG A 77 -8.75 6.90 -20.64
CA ARG A 77 -9.26 6.42 -19.33
C ARG A 77 -8.56 5.15 -18.88
N ILE A 78 -8.30 4.23 -19.81
CA ILE A 78 -7.54 3.01 -19.51
C ILE A 78 -6.14 3.36 -19.04
N SER A 79 -5.43 4.28 -19.70
CA SER A 79 -4.09 4.70 -19.28
C SER A 79 -4.09 5.40 -17.91
N ILE A 80 -5.06 6.28 -17.64
CA ILE A 80 -5.26 6.89 -16.32
C ILE A 80 -5.49 5.82 -15.25
N SER A 81 -6.30 4.80 -15.55
CA SER A 81 -6.63 3.74 -14.60
C SER A 81 -5.43 2.85 -14.31
N ILE A 82 -4.63 2.52 -15.33
CA ILE A 82 -3.37 1.78 -15.17
C ILE A 82 -2.39 2.60 -14.31
N ALA A 83 -2.23 3.90 -14.60
CA ALA A 83 -1.36 4.77 -13.80
C ALA A 83 -1.79 4.81 -12.33
N GLY A 84 -3.09 4.94 -12.06
CA GLY A 84 -3.64 4.92 -10.71
C GLY A 84 -3.38 3.60 -9.97
N ALA A 85 -3.56 2.46 -10.65
CA ALA A 85 -3.24 1.15 -10.10
C ALA A 85 -1.75 0.99 -9.80
N CYS A 86 -0.86 1.45 -10.69
CA CYS A 86 0.58 1.43 -10.47
C CYS A 86 1.02 2.26 -9.27
N ILE A 87 0.42 3.44 -9.07
CA ILE A 87 0.73 4.33 -7.94
C ILE A 87 0.28 3.69 -6.62
N GLY A 88 -0.92 3.09 -6.58
CA GLY A 88 -1.39 2.34 -5.42
C GLY A 88 -0.50 1.14 -5.10
N PHE A 89 -0.06 0.40 -6.13
CA PHE A 89 0.83 -0.74 -5.96
C PHE A 89 2.22 -0.33 -5.45
N ALA A 90 2.80 0.75 -6.00
CA ALA A 90 4.08 1.29 -5.53
C ALA A 90 4.01 1.74 -4.07
N ALA A 91 2.92 2.39 -3.66
CA ALA A 91 2.68 2.77 -2.27
C ALA A 91 2.56 1.55 -1.36
N LEU A 92 1.88 0.48 -1.81
CA LEU A 92 1.77 -0.77 -1.06
C LEU A 92 3.13 -1.44 -0.82
N LEU A 93 3.98 -1.51 -1.85
CA LEU A 93 5.34 -2.04 -1.72
C LEU A 93 6.16 -1.20 -0.73
N GLY A 94 6.07 0.12 -0.82
CA GLY A 94 6.74 1.03 0.10
C GLY A 94 6.27 0.87 1.55
N ALA A 95 4.96 0.75 1.77
CA ALA A 95 4.39 0.52 3.10
C ALA A 95 4.81 -0.85 3.65
N THR A 96 4.79 -1.88 2.81
CA THR A 96 5.23 -3.25 3.18
C THR A 96 6.70 -3.25 3.58
N ALA A 97 7.58 -2.61 2.80
CA ALA A 97 9.02 -2.55 3.09
C ALA A 97 9.34 -1.83 4.41
N ALA A 98 8.71 -0.67 4.67
CA ALA A 98 8.90 0.08 5.91
C ALA A 98 8.41 -0.72 7.13
N ASN A 99 7.25 -1.36 7.00
CA ASN A 99 6.72 -2.26 8.02
C ASN A 99 7.65 -3.45 8.30
N CYS A 100 8.25 -4.04 7.26
CA CYS A 100 9.26 -5.08 7.42
C CYS A 100 10.48 -4.58 8.20
N ALA A 101 10.96 -3.37 7.90
CA ALA A 101 12.09 -2.76 8.60
C ALA A 101 11.77 -2.53 10.09
N ILE A 102 10.57 -2.04 10.42
CA ILE A 102 10.10 -1.85 11.79
C ILE A 102 10.05 -3.18 12.55
N VAL A 103 9.44 -4.22 11.98
CA VAL A 103 9.33 -5.54 12.61
C VAL A 103 10.71 -6.14 12.85
N THR A 104 11.62 -5.99 11.89
CA THR A 104 13.00 -6.46 12.01
C THR A 104 13.73 -5.73 13.14
N ALA A 105 13.66 -4.39 13.17
CA ALA A 105 14.31 -3.57 14.19
C ALA A 105 13.79 -3.89 15.60
N VAL A 106 12.48 -4.08 15.77
CA VAL A 106 11.89 -4.45 17.07
C VAL A 106 12.24 -5.88 17.48
N SER A 107 12.32 -6.81 16.53
CA SER A 107 12.72 -8.20 16.85
C SER A 107 14.15 -8.31 17.34
N ALA A 108 15.04 -7.39 16.92
CA ALA A 108 16.44 -7.33 17.33
C ALA A 108 16.64 -6.67 18.70
N PHE A 109 15.66 -5.94 19.23
CA PHE A 109 15.79 -5.20 20.48
C PHE A 109 15.71 -6.14 21.70
N PRO A 110 16.65 -6.05 22.67
CA PRO A 110 16.72 -6.93 23.83
C PRO A 110 15.62 -6.62 24.87
N THR A 111 14.38 -6.99 24.57
CA THR A 111 13.19 -6.76 25.42
C THR A 111 13.31 -7.39 26.81
N HIS A 112 14.11 -8.44 26.98
CA HIS A 112 14.36 -9.10 28.27
C HIS A 112 15.07 -8.21 29.30
N ARG A 113 15.75 -7.13 28.86
CA ARG A 113 16.49 -6.22 29.74
C ARG A 113 15.68 -5.01 30.21
N VAL A 114 14.44 -4.87 29.73
CA VAL A 114 13.66 -3.64 29.89
C VAL A 114 12.25 -3.92 30.39
N HIS A 115 11.79 -3.13 31.35
CA HIS A 115 10.46 -3.26 31.96
C HIS A 115 9.60 -2.01 31.70
N GLY A 116 8.27 -2.19 31.73
CA GLY A 116 7.30 -1.11 31.63
C GLY A 116 7.19 -0.53 30.21
N PHE A 117 7.19 0.80 30.10
CA PHE A 117 6.99 1.53 28.83
C PHE A 117 8.01 1.15 27.75
N TYR A 118 9.28 0.97 28.15
CA TYR A 118 10.39 0.65 27.25
C TYR A 118 10.33 -0.78 26.67
N ALA A 119 9.50 -1.66 27.25
CA ALA A 119 9.31 -3.02 26.74
C ALA A 119 8.43 -3.07 25.48
N ASN A 120 7.67 -1.99 25.18
CA ASN A 120 6.73 -1.93 24.06
C ASN A 120 6.99 -0.72 23.16
N PRO A 121 8.04 -0.76 22.31
CA PRO A 121 8.45 0.39 21.48
C PRO A 121 7.38 0.85 20.47
N ILE A 122 6.49 -0.04 20.03
CA ILE A 122 5.39 0.25 19.07
C ILE A 122 4.02 0.40 19.77
N GLY A 123 3.98 0.46 21.11
CA GLY A 123 2.73 0.45 21.87
C GLY A 123 2.09 -0.95 21.92
N ALA A 124 1.28 -1.19 22.95
CA ALA A 124 0.75 -2.52 23.23
C ALA A 124 -0.60 -2.77 22.53
N GLY A 125 -0.80 -4.01 22.07
CA GLY A 125 -2.12 -4.55 21.73
C GLY A 125 -2.64 -4.20 20.34
N ALA A 126 -3.90 -3.76 20.28
CA ALA A 126 -4.63 -3.58 19.03
C ALA A 126 -4.18 -2.36 18.21
N ALA A 127 -3.68 -1.31 18.86
CA ALA A 127 -3.28 -0.06 18.19
C ALA A 127 -2.20 -0.28 17.12
N HIS A 128 -1.18 -1.10 17.43
CA HIS A 128 -0.14 -1.48 16.48
C HIS A 128 -0.72 -2.24 15.28
N LYS A 129 -1.60 -3.22 15.52
CA LYS A 129 -2.24 -4.00 14.45
C LYS A 129 -3.12 -3.15 13.56
N PHE A 130 -3.83 -2.17 14.13
CA PHE A 130 -4.67 -1.25 13.38
C PHE A 130 -3.87 -0.25 12.54
N GLY A 131 -2.79 0.33 13.09
CA GLY A 131 -1.92 1.25 12.34
C GLY A 131 -1.24 0.55 11.16
N PHE A 132 -0.83 -0.69 11.38
CA PHE A 132 -0.29 -1.52 10.32
C PHE A 132 -1.32 -1.87 9.24
N LEU A 133 -2.51 -2.31 9.66
CA LEU A 133 -3.58 -2.70 8.74
C LEU A 133 -4.05 -1.50 7.92
N SER A 134 -4.17 -0.32 8.52
CA SER A 134 -4.58 0.89 7.80
C SER A 134 -3.55 1.29 6.74
N GLY A 135 -2.25 1.19 7.05
CA GLY A 135 -1.16 1.45 6.11
C GLY A 135 -1.14 0.53 4.89
N LEU A 136 -1.66 -0.70 5.02
CA LEU A 136 -1.76 -1.67 3.91
C LEU A 136 -3.11 -1.61 3.17
N ALA A 137 -4.19 -1.37 3.90
CA ALA A 137 -5.55 -1.36 3.35
C ALA A 137 -5.73 -0.19 2.38
N PHE A 138 -5.23 1.00 2.70
CA PHE A 138 -5.48 2.19 1.90
C PHE A 138 -4.88 2.11 0.47
N PRO A 139 -3.59 1.71 0.29
CA PRO A 139 -3.05 1.45 -1.04
C PRO A 139 -3.77 0.32 -1.78
N SER A 140 -4.13 -0.75 -1.07
CA SER A 140 -4.82 -1.91 -1.68
C SER A 140 -6.19 -1.53 -2.23
N VAL A 141 -6.99 -0.77 -1.47
CA VAL A 141 -8.28 -0.24 -1.92
C VAL A 141 -8.10 0.67 -3.12
N THR A 142 -7.07 1.52 -3.12
CA THR A 142 -6.74 2.40 -4.25
C THR A 142 -6.49 1.59 -5.53
N VAL A 143 -5.70 0.51 -5.45
CA VAL A 143 -5.49 -0.41 -6.59
C VAL A 143 -6.81 -1.01 -7.08
N GLY A 144 -7.67 -1.49 -6.17
CA GLY A 144 -8.95 -2.07 -6.56
C GLY A 144 -9.89 -1.08 -7.24
N VAL A 145 -9.97 0.16 -6.75
CA VAL A 145 -10.81 1.19 -7.37
C VAL A 145 -10.34 1.48 -8.80
N TRP A 146 -9.05 1.65 -9.01
CA TRP A 146 -8.50 1.89 -10.34
C TRP A 146 -8.64 0.67 -11.27
N MET A 147 -8.46 -0.54 -10.74
CA MET A 147 -8.70 -1.77 -11.48
C MET A 147 -10.17 -1.92 -11.87
N PHE A 148 -11.11 -1.59 -10.98
CA PHE A 148 -12.53 -1.59 -11.28
C PHE A 148 -12.85 -0.63 -12.44
N LEU A 149 -12.33 0.60 -12.39
CA LEU A 149 -12.51 1.57 -13.47
C LEU A 149 -11.94 1.05 -14.79
N ALA A 150 -10.75 0.45 -14.79
CA ALA A 150 -10.16 -0.15 -15.98
C ALA A 150 -11.03 -1.27 -16.57
N LEU A 151 -11.54 -2.18 -15.73
CA LEU A 151 -12.39 -3.29 -16.16
C LEU A 151 -13.72 -2.81 -16.75
N VAL A 152 -14.31 -1.78 -16.15
CA VAL A 152 -15.51 -1.13 -16.70
C VAL A 152 -15.24 -0.53 -18.07
N GLN A 153 -14.06 0.08 -18.29
CA GLN A 153 -13.65 0.57 -19.61
C GLN A 153 -13.32 -0.54 -20.61
N LEU A 154 -13.19 -1.79 -20.18
CA LEU A 154 -12.98 -2.96 -21.05
C LEU A 154 -14.28 -3.71 -21.36
N ASP A 155 -15.44 -3.11 -21.05
CA ASP A 155 -16.77 -3.71 -21.20
C ASP A 155 -16.94 -5.04 -20.43
N VAL A 156 -16.15 -5.25 -19.38
CA VAL A 156 -16.33 -6.38 -18.47
C VAL A 156 -17.61 -6.18 -17.68
N ASP A 157 -18.36 -7.26 -17.46
CA ASP A 157 -19.57 -7.21 -16.65
C ASP A 157 -19.32 -6.50 -15.29
N LYS A 158 -20.25 -5.65 -14.88
CA LYS A 158 -20.08 -4.80 -13.69
C LYS A 158 -19.95 -5.63 -12.42
N PHE A 159 -20.73 -6.71 -12.31
CA PHE A 159 -20.66 -7.61 -11.16
C PHE A 159 -19.31 -8.34 -11.12
N LEU A 160 -18.86 -8.85 -12.27
CA LEU A 160 -17.53 -9.46 -12.40
C LEU A 160 -16.41 -8.46 -12.07
N SER A 161 -16.53 -7.21 -12.51
CA SER A 161 -15.55 -6.15 -12.25
C SER A 161 -15.42 -5.85 -10.75
N VAL A 162 -16.53 -5.79 -10.01
CA VAL A 162 -16.54 -5.62 -8.54
C VAL A 162 -15.89 -6.82 -7.85
N LEU A 163 -16.17 -8.03 -8.34
CA LEU A 163 -15.61 -9.26 -7.76
C LEU A 163 -14.09 -9.32 -7.96
N ILE A 164 -13.60 -9.00 -9.16
CA ILE A 164 -12.16 -8.97 -9.47
C ILE A 164 -11.45 -7.88 -8.67
N SER A 165 -12.01 -6.67 -8.59
CA SER A 165 -11.38 -5.56 -7.87
C SER A 165 -11.32 -5.81 -6.36
N THR A 166 -12.43 -6.25 -5.76
CA THR A 166 -12.51 -6.57 -4.33
C THR A 166 -11.64 -7.78 -3.99
N GLY A 167 -11.65 -8.81 -4.84
CA GLY A 167 -10.78 -9.98 -4.71
C GLY A 167 -9.30 -9.59 -4.76
N THR A 168 -8.92 -8.70 -5.68
CA THR A 168 -7.54 -8.20 -5.76
C THR A 168 -7.15 -7.40 -4.52
N CYS A 169 -8.02 -6.51 -4.02
CA CYS A 169 -7.79 -5.81 -2.75
C CYS A 169 -7.52 -6.78 -1.60
N ALA A 170 -8.37 -7.81 -1.44
CA ALA A 170 -8.25 -8.78 -0.38
C ALA A 170 -6.95 -9.59 -0.50
N VAL A 171 -6.60 -10.03 -1.73
CA VAL A 171 -5.35 -10.75 -1.99
C VAL A 171 -4.13 -9.88 -1.66
N LEU A 172 -4.11 -8.62 -2.08
CA LEU A 172 -2.99 -7.71 -1.79
C LEU A 172 -2.81 -7.48 -0.29
N ILE A 173 -3.89 -7.24 0.45
CA ILE A 173 -3.85 -7.09 1.91
C ILE A 173 -3.33 -8.36 2.56
N LEU A 174 -3.84 -9.54 2.16
CA LEU A 174 -3.42 -10.82 2.71
C LEU A 174 -1.95 -11.10 2.41
N VAL A 175 -1.51 -10.92 1.16
CA VAL A 175 -0.12 -11.16 0.74
C VAL A 175 0.83 -10.23 1.50
N SER A 176 0.53 -8.93 1.59
CA SER A 176 1.35 -8.00 2.37
C SER A 176 1.38 -8.36 3.85
N TYR A 177 0.23 -8.73 4.44
CA TYR A 177 0.17 -9.18 5.83
C TYR A 177 1.00 -10.44 6.07
N PHE A 178 0.88 -11.44 5.20
CA PHE A 178 1.67 -12.68 5.28
C PHE A 178 3.16 -12.44 5.08
N ALA A 179 3.55 -11.56 4.15
CA ALA A 179 4.94 -11.22 3.93
C ALA A 179 5.60 -10.67 5.20
N ILE A 180 4.86 -9.86 5.96
CA ILE A 180 5.37 -9.24 7.18
C ILE A 180 5.28 -10.19 8.39
N ALA A 181 4.21 -10.99 8.48
CA ALA A 181 4.05 -11.97 9.56
C ALA A 181 5.11 -13.09 9.51
N ASN A 182 5.64 -13.40 8.33
CA ASN A 182 6.65 -14.45 8.13
C ASN A 182 8.09 -13.95 8.24
N ILE A 183 8.34 -12.70 8.65
CA ILE A 183 9.71 -12.22 8.85
C ILE A 183 10.34 -13.02 10.00
N PRO A 184 11.45 -13.76 9.75
CA PRO A 184 12.08 -14.56 10.77
C PRO A 184 12.61 -13.65 11.88
N SER A 185 12.18 -13.91 13.12
CA SER A 185 12.71 -13.19 14.27
C SER A 185 14.17 -13.60 14.48
N ILE A 186 15.06 -12.60 14.53
CA ILE A 186 16.52 -12.80 14.67
C ILE A 186 16.87 -13.62 15.92
N ASN A 187 16.01 -13.58 16.95
CA ASN A 187 16.17 -14.38 18.18
C ASN A 187 16.10 -15.91 17.97
N SER A 188 15.62 -16.39 16.81
CA SER A 188 15.60 -17.82 16.48
C SER A 188 16.96 -18.33 15.98
N ALA A 189 17.83 -17.43 15.50
CA ALA A 189 19.14 -17.80 14.93
C ALA A 189 20.22 -17.92 16.01
N THR A 190 20.17 -17.08 17.05
CA THR A 190 21.21 -17.03 18.11
C THR A 190 21.13 -18.20 19.09
N THR A 191 19.95 -18.81 19.27
CA THR A 191 19.79 -19.98 20.16
C THR A 191 20.45 -21.25 19.61
N ASN A 192 20.64 -21.32 18.28
CA ASN A 192 21.31 -22.46 17.64
C ASN A 192 22.83 -22.32 17.60
N SER A 193 23.39 -21.12 17.68
CA SER A 193 24.85 -20.92 17.73
C SER A 193 25.43 -21.18 19.12
N GLN A 194 24.73 -20.79 20.20
CA GLN A 194 25.20 -21.03 21.57
C GLN A 194 25.09 -22.49 22.04
N SER A 195 24.27 -23.33 21.39
CA SER A 195 24.15 -24.76 21.71
C SER A 195 25.35 -25.59 21.21
N ASN A 196 26.09 -25.09 20.22
CA ASN A 196 27.22 -25.82 19.62
C ASN A 196 28.59 -25.46 20.20
N GLU A 197 28.74 -24.36 20.95
CA GLU A 197 30.02 -24.00 21.61
C GLU A 197 30.21 -24.67 22.98
N GLY A 198 29.23 -25.42 23.49
CA GLY A 198 29.27 -26.06 24.82
C GLY A 198 29.56 -27.57 24.84
N LYS A 199 29.87 -28.20 23.70
CA LYS A 199 30.04 -29.67 23.60
C LYS A 199 31.44 -30.17 23.27
N ASP A 200 32.40 -29.26 23.09
CA ASP A 200 33.81 -29.62 22.87
C ASP A 200 34.67 -29.17 24.07
N VAL A 201 34.41 -29.76 25.25
CA VAL A 201 35.36 -29.83 26.37
C VAL A 201 35.26 -31.21 27.02
#